data_AF-A0A973WD60-F1
#
_entry.id   AF-A0A973WD60-F1
#
_cell.length_a   1.000
_cell.length_b   1.000
_cell.length_c   1.000
_cell.angle_alpha   90.00
_cell.angle_beta   90.00
_cell.angle_gamma   90.00
#
_symmetry.space_group_name_H-M   'P 1'
#
loop_
_entity.id
_entity.type
_entity.pdbx_description
1 polymer ?
#
loop_
_entity_poly.entity_id
_entity_poly.type
_entity_poly.pdbx_seq_one_letter_code
_entity_poly.pdbx_strand_id
1 'polypeptide(L)'
;MRLTLVVLLALCFGFILQISQAFAAQWVLSRVSGKVYLVAADVEAMRAKRGMVLNPGFTIVTHSGRALVSRGEETISVGPNTSVALSKYRSNESKTTLLQRAGTVVVDVAKRSRPHFTVETPFMAAVVKGTKFEVKVTPKTARVDVERGLVQVSDFVSGDYADVGPGQSAYSAPEEAPGLRVAGAVQPTVQQGAKQKPSFETPAYAKAAAKAASKSASRNGNSSANAGRENSNAGGNGKGNGSSNSGRGNSNAGGNGNGNGNSNSGSGNSNAGGNGNGNGNSNSGGGNSNAGGNGNGNGRGNSN
;
A
#
# COMPACT_ATOMS: atom_id res chain seq x y z
N MET A 1 37.50 50.89 -67.29
CA MET A 1 36.38 51.69 -66.77
C MET A 1 35.41 50.74 -66.08
N ARG A 2 35.01 51.06 -64.83
CA ARG A 2 33.65 50.97 -64.21
C ARG A 2 32.70 49.85 -64.69
N LEU A 3 31.84 49.18 -63.94
CA LEU A 3 31.36 49.09 -62.54
C LEU A 3 30.04 48.26 -62.67
N THR A 4 29.58 47.54 -61.62
CA THR A 4 28.16 47.10 -61.35
C THR A 4 27.51 46.02 -62.25
N LEU A 5 26.64 45.06 -61.84
CA LEU A 5 26.03 44.59 -60.56
C LEU A 5 25.02 43.44 -60.90
N VAL A 6 24.76 42.49 -59.97
CA VAL A 6 23.62 41.51 -59.87
C VAL A 6 23.60 40.38 -60.94
N VAL A 7 23.40 39.08 -60.70
CA VAL A 7 22.34 38.33 -59.98
C VAL A 7 22.86 36.89 -59.76
N LEU A 8 23.21 36.47 -58.55
CA LEU A 8 22.41 35.63 -57.64
C LEU A 8 21.62 34.48 -58.33
N LEU A 9 22.28 33.37 -58.68
CA LEU A 9 21.56 32.13 -59.03
C LEU A 9 22.39 30.88 -58.69
N ALA A 10 21.72 29.89 -58.11
CA ALA A 10 22.13 28.49 -57.93
C ALA A 10 23.00 28.14 -56.70
N LEU A 11 22.45 28.36 -55.50
CA LEU A 11 22.84 27.58 -54.32
C LEU A 11 21.62 27.31 -53.41
N CYS A 12 20.63 26.60 -53.96
CA CYS A 12 19.47 26.09 -53.21
C CYS A 12 19.29 24.60 -53.49
N PHE A 13 20.21 23.77 -53.00
CA PHE A 13 19.96 22.33 -52.89
C PHE A 13 19.33 22.08 -51.52
N GLY A 14 18.04 21.76 -51.54
CA GLY A 14 17.14 21.80 -50.40
C GLY A 14 17.54 20.88 -49.26
N PHE A 15 17.89 21.48 -48.12
CA PHE A 15 17.90 20.82 -46.83
C PHE A 15 16.45 20.76 -46.31
N ILE A 16 15.72 19.73 -46.71
CA ILE A 16 14.40 19.43 -46.14
C ILE A 16 14.65 18.94 -44.71
N LEU A 17 14.60 19.85 -43.74
CA LEU A 17 14.42 19.50 -42.33
C LEU A 17 13.09 18.73 -42.22
N GLN A 18 13.17 17.40 -42.21
CA GLN A 18 12.09 16.58 -41.70
C GLN A 18 11.98 16.88 -40.21
N ILE A 19 11.14 17.86 -39.88
CA ILE A 19 10.65 18.05 -38.52
C ILE A 19 9.78 16.82 -38.24
N SER A 20 10.39 15.76 -37.70
CA SER A 20 9.63 14.69 -37.08
C SER A 20 8.88 15.32 -35.92
N GLN A 21 7.61 15.67 -36.14
CA GLN A 21 6.71 15.98 -35.06
C GLN A 21 6.71 14.76 -34.15
N ALA A 22 7.35 14.88 -32.98
CA ALA A 22 7.23 13.90 -31.93
C ALA A 22 5.78 13.99 -31.43
N PHE A 23 4.86 13.36 -32.15
CA PHE A 23 3.53 13.07 -31.63
C PHE A 23 3.76 12.35 -30.31
N ALA A 24 3.27 12.95 -29.21
CA ALA A 24 3.24 12.26 -27.93
C ALA A 24 2.53 10.93 -28.18
N ALA A 25 3.27 9.83 -28.11
CA ALA A 25 2.74 8.52 -28.46
C ALA A 25 1.50 8.29 -27.58
N GLN A 26 0.37 8.00 -28.19
CA GLN A 26 -0.87 7.74 -27.45
C GLN A 26 -0.89 6.26 -27.06
N TRP A 27 -1.57 5.93 -25.96
CA TRP A 27 -1.86 4.55 -25.63
C TRP A 27 -2.93 4.00 -26.58
N VAL A 28 -2.59 2.95 -27.33
CA VAL A 28 -3.50 2.36 -28.32
C VAL A 28 -3.71 0.89 -28.02
N LEU A 29 -4.95 0.41 -28.16
CA LEU A 29 -5.26 -1.02 -28.06
C LEU A 29 -4.67 -1.74 -29.28
N SER A 30 -3.46 -2.29 -29.14
CA SER A 30 -2.74 -2.97 -30.20
C SER A 30 -3.26 -4.39 -30.45
N ARG A 31 -3.82 -5.05 -29.43
CA ARG A 31 -4.54 -6.33 -29.55
C ARG A 31 -5.75 -6.38 -28.62
N VAL A 32 -6.83 -7.00 -29.09
CA VAL A 32 -8.05 -7.25 -28.31
C VAL A 32 -8.59 -8.64 -28.65
N SER A 33 -8.98 -9.41 -27.65
CA SER A 33 -9.60 -10.73 -27.82
C SER A 33 -10.72 -10.94 -26.80
N GLY A 34 -11.80 -11.63 -27.19
CA GLY A 34 -12.94 -11.92 -26.31
C GLY A 34 -13.82 -10.69 -25.97
N LYS A 35 -14.29 -10.64 -24.72
CA LYS A 35 -15.19 -9.59 -24.20
C LYS A 35 -14.39 -8.52 -23.46
N VAL A 36 -14.13 -7.41 -24.14
CA VAL A 36 -13.41 -6.24 -23.63
C VAL A 36 -14.22 -4.99 -23.94
N TYR A 37 -14.34 -4.11 -22.95
CA TYR A 37 -15.09 -2.86 -23.05
C TYR A 37 -14.23 -1.68 -22.59
N LEU A 38 -14.46 -0.53 -23.21
CA LEU A 38 -13.99 0.77 -22.76
C LEU A 38 -15.15 1.52 -22.13
N VAL A 39 -14.94 2.02 -20.91
CA VAL A 39 -15.93 2.77 -20.12
C VAL A 39 -15.31 4.08 -19.68
N ALA A 40 -16.05 5.18 -19.75
CA ALA A 40 -15.67 6.47 -19.18
C ALA A 40 -16.89 7.09 -18.48
N ALA A 41 -16.66 8.15 -17.69
CA ALA A 41 -17.78 8.91 -17.14
C ALA A 41 -18.63 9.48 -18.28
N ASP A 42 -19.95 9.36 -18.16
CA ASP A 42 -20.93 9.90 -19.12
C ASP A 42 -20.84 9.32 -20.55
N VAL A 43 -20.17 8.17 -20.71
CA VAL A 43 -20.06 7.48 -21.99
C VAL A 43 -20.54 6.04 -21.81
N GLU A 44 -21.46 5.61 -22.68
CA GLU A 44 -21.91 4.22 -22.70
C GLU A 44 -20.74 3.25 -22.93
N ALA A 45 -20.82 2.06 -22.33
CA ALA A 45 -19.77 1.07 -22.44
C ALA A 45 -19.58 0.64 -23.92
N MET A 46 -18.42 0.94 -24.47
CA MET A 46 -18.09 0.63 -25.87
C MET A 46 -17.33 -0.67 -25.95
N ARG A 47 -17.69 -1.55 -26.90
CA ARG A 47 -16.89 -2.75 -27.16
C ARG A 47 -15.53 -2.34 -27.73
N ALA A 48 -14.47 -2.74 -27.04
CA ALA A 48 -13.11 -2.41 -27.41
C ALA A 48 -12.72 -3.09 -28.74
N LYS A 49 -12.02 -2.35 -29.59
CA LYS A 49 -11.47 -2.82 -30.87
C LYS A 49 -9.99 -2.47 -30.97
N ARG A 50 -9.25 -3.26 -31.73
CA ARG A 50 -7.86 -2.93 -32.09
C ARG A 50 -7.83 -1.55 -32.78
N GLY A 51 -6.82 -0.74 -32.44
CA GLY A 51 -6.63 0.61 -32.97
C GLY A 51 -7.35 1.71 -32.19
N MET A 52 -8.25 1.37 -31.25
CA MET A 52 -8.84 2.37 -30.37
C MET A 52 -7.79 3.00 -29.45
N VAL A 53 -7.89 4.31 -29.24
CA VAL A 53 -7.04 5.05 -28.31
C VAL A 53 -7.60 4.91 -26.89
N LEU A 54 -6.72 4.65 -25.92
CA LEU A 54 -7.02 4.68 -24.50
C LEU A 54 -6.66 6.05 -23.92
N ASN A 55 -7.64 6.95 -23.87
CA ASN A 55 -7.45 8.28 -23.30
C ASN A 55 -7.47 8.27 -21.76
N PRO A 56 -6.78 9.21 -21.09
CA PRO A 56 -6.95 9.41 -19.66
C PRO A 56 -8.43 9.58 -19.27
N GLY A 57 -8.85 8.90 -18.22
CA GLY A 57 -10.25 8.81 -17.78
C GLY A 57 -10.99 7.56 -18.29
N PHE A 58 -10.46 6.87 -19.29
CA PHE A 58 -11.05 5.62 -19.77
C PHE A 58 -10.61 4.43 -18.92
N THR A 59 -11.54 3.51 -18.72
CA THR A 59 -11.38 2.23 -18.03
C THR A 59 -11.52 1.09 -19.03
N ILE A 60 -10.53 0.21 -19.08
CA ILE A 60 -10.65 -1.10 -19.73
C ILE A 60 -11.30 -2.05 -18.73
N VAL A 61 -12.40 -2.68 -19.15
CA VAL A 61 -13.07 -3.76 -18.42
C VAL A 61 -13.02 -5.02 -19.27
N THR A 62 -12.41 -6.07 -18.75
CA THR A 62 -12.31 -7.38 -19.39
C THR A 62 -13.17 -8.39 -18.61
N HIS A 63 -13.88 -9.24 -19.33
CA HIS A 63 -14.53 -10.43 -18.76
C HIS A 63 -13.62 -11.65 -19.05
N SER A 64 -14.06 -12.58 -19.89
CA SER A 64 -13.20 -13.64 -20.44
C SER A 64 -12.16 -13.15 -21.46
N GLY A 65 -12.18 -11.86 -21.82
CA GLY A 65 -11.31 -11.26 -22.83
C GLY A 65 -9.94 -10.83 -22.31
N ARG A 66 -9.09 -10.37 -23.23
CA ARG A 66 -7.76 -9.82 -22.97
C ARG A 66 -7.49 -8.64 -23.90
N ALA A 67 -6.70 -7.69 -23.44
CA ALA A 67 -6.25 -6.57 -24.26
C ALA A 67 -4.75 -6.34 -24.10
N LEU A 68 -4.10 -5.88 -25.16
CA LEU A 68 -2.76 -5.31 -25.11
C LEU A 68 -2.88 -3.84 -25.51
N VAL A 69 -2.40 -2.96 -24.65
CA VAL A 69 -2.29 -1.53 -24.91
C VAL A 69 -0.82 -1.20 -25.10
N SER A 70 -0.48 -0.39 -26.09
CA SER A 70 0.90 -0.08 -26.45
C SER A 70 1.09 1.41 -26.68
N ARG A 71 2.27 1.92 -26.31
CA ARG A 71 2.73 3.28 -26.57
C ARG A 71 4.24 3.25 -26.80
N GLY A 72 4.67 3.36 -28.06
CA GLY A 72 6.09 3.16 -28.41
C GLY A 72 6.54 1.76 -27.97
N GLU A 73 7.59 1.69 -27.16
CA GLU A 73 8.10 0.43 -26.57
C GLU A 73 7.35 -0.01 -25.31
N GLU A 74 6.51 0.85 -24.73
CA GLU A 74 5.79 0.54 -23.49
C GLU A 74 4.54 -0.29 -23.79
N THR A 75 4.25 -1.30 -22.95
CA THR A 75 3.06 -2.14 -23.10
C THR A 75 2.35 -2.41 -21.78
N ILE A 76 1.02 -2.57 -21.88
CA ILE A 76 0.13 -2.94 -20.78
C ILE A 76 -0.72 -4.11 -21.26
N SER A 77 -0.42 -5.32 -20.78
CA SER A 77 -1.24 -6.50 -21.01
C SER A 77 -2.30 -6.61 -19.91
N VAL A 78 -3.56 -6.51 -20.31
CA VAL A 78 -4.74 -6.62 -19.45
C VAL A 78 -5.29 -8.04 -19.55
N GLY A 79 -5.20 -8.80 -18.45
CA GLY A 79 -5.73 -10.15 -18.36
C GLY A 79 -7.26 -10.20 -18.26
N PRO A 80 -7.86 -11.39 -18.13
CA PRO A 80 -9.30 -11.54 -17.91
C PRO A 80 -9.73 -11.00 -16.54
N ASN A 81 -11.02 -10.72 -16.39
CA ASN A 81 -11.65 -10.24 -15.15
C ASN A 81 -10.94 -9.03 -14.52
N THR A 82 -10.43 -8.15 -15.38
CA THR A 82 -9.58 -7.03 -15.00
C THR A 82 -10.29 -5.71 -15.29
N SER A 83 -10.23 -4.80 -14.31
CA SER A 83 -10.67 -3.41 -14.44
C SER A 83 -9.48 -2.50 -14.17
N VAL A 84 -9.04 -1.78 -15.19
CA VAL A 84 -7.90 -0.88 -15.12
C VAL A 84 -8.18 0.40 -15.90
N ALA A 85 -7.89 1.55 -15.31
CA ALA A 85 -8.08 2.86 -15.94
C ALA A 85 -6.77 3.60 -16.11
N LEU A 86 -6.68 4.41 -17.16
CA LEU A 86 -5.65 5.44 -17.24
C LEU A 86 -6.13 6.66 -16.46
N SER A 87 -5.41 7.09 -15.42
CA SER A 87 -5.87 8.17 -14.54
C SER A 87 -6.03 9.49 -15.32
N LYS A 88 -7.22 10.10 -15.27
CA LYS A 88 -7.51 11.42 -15.87
C LYS A 88 -6.64 12.54 -15.29
N TYR A 89 -6.38 12.49 -13.99
CA TYR A 89 -5.73 13.58 -13.25
C TYR A 89 -4.23 13.35 -13.01
N ARG A 90 -3.76 12.10 -13.13
CA ARG A 90 -2.37 11.72 -12.84
C ARG A 90 -1.61 11.15 -14.03
N SER A 91 -2.23 11.14 -15.21
CA SER A 91 -1.57 10.78 -16.46
C SER A 91 -1.49 11.99 -17.38
N ASN A 92 -0.34 12.17 -18.01
CA ASN A 92 -0.07 13.15 -19.04
C ASN A 92 0.98 12.59 -20.01
N GLU A 93 1.55 13.42 -20.87
CA GLU A 93 2.56 12.99 -21.86
C GLU A 93 3.84 12.43 -21.22
N SER A 94 4.23 12.96 -20.05
CA SER A 94 5.46 12.60 -19.35
C SER A 94 5.29 11.50 -18.29
N LYS A 95 4.06 11.29 -17.81
CA LYS A 95 3.76 10.37 -16.69
C LYS A 95 2.51 9.55 -16.97
N THR A 96 2.51 8.29 -16.59
CA THR A 96 1.36 7.38 -16.72
C THR A 96 1.01 6.80 -15.37
N THR A 97 -0.26 6.97 -14.95
CA THR A 97 -0.78 6.36 -13.73
C THR A 97 -1.93 5.44 -14.08
N LEU A 98 -1.74 4.14 -13.87
CA LEU A 98 -2.80 3.14 -13.99
C LEU A 98 -3.53 2.99 -12.65
N LEU A 99 -4.85 2.97 -12.70
CA LEU A 99 -5.72 2.71 -11.56
C LEU A 99 -6.34 1.32 -11.75
N GLN A 100 -5.77 0.30 -11.09
CA GLN A 100 -6.22 -1.09 -11.21
C GLN A 100 -7.13 -1.44 -10.03
N ARG A 101 -8.38 -1.81 -10.32
CA ARG A 101 -9.37 -2.18 -9.29
C ARG A 101 -9.42 -3.68 -9.01
N ALA A 102 -9.18 -4.49 -10.04
CA ALA A 102 -9.27 -5.95 -9.95
C ALA A 102 -8.50 -6.60 -11.11
N GLY A 103 -8.20 -7.88 -10.96
CA GLY A 103 -7.65 -8.73 -12.02
C GLY A 103 -6.13 -8.62 -12.12
N THR A 104 -5.59 -8.90 -13.31
CA THR A 104 -4.14 -9.01 -13.54
C THR A 104 -3.71 -8.10 -14.68
N VAL A 105 -2.66 -7.31 -14.44
CA VAL A 105 -2.01 -6.47 -15.44
C VAL A 105 -0.52 -6.79 -15.46
N VAL A 106 0.04 -6.98 -16.65
CA VAL A 106 1.49 -7.04 -16.85
C VAL A 106 1.92 -5.78 -17.57
N VAL A 107 2.90 -5.07 -17.01
CA VAL A 107 3.40 -3.82 -17.58
C VAL A 107 4.85 -4.02 -18.01
N ASP A 108 5.18 -3.57 -19.22
CA ASP A 108 6.56 -3.39 -19.67
C ASP A 108 6.78 -1.89 -19.93
N VAL A 109 7.63 -1.27 -19.10
CA VAL A 109 7.89 0.16 -19.08
C VAL A 109 9.31 0.44 -19.57
N ALA A 110 9.43 1.35 -20.54
CA ALA A 110 10.69 1.80 -21.07
C ALA A 110 11.54 2.48 -19.99
N LYS A 111 12.87 2.36 -20.09
CA LYS A 111 13.78 2.94 -19.10
C LYS A 111 13.88 4.46 -19.27
N ARG A 112 13.75 5.22 -18.18
CA ARG A 112 13.99 6.67 -18.11
C ARG A 112 14.80 7.05 -16.87
N SER A 113 15.33 8.26 -16.86
CA SER A 113 16.15 8.79 -15.75
C SER A 113 15.36 9.01 -14.46
N ARG A 114 14.06 9.28 -14.57
CA ARG A 114 13.15 9.53 -13.43
C ARG A 114 11.93 8.60 -13.48
N PRO A 115 11.29 8.32 -12.33
CA PRO A 115 10.01 7.62 -12.30
C PRO A 115 8.95 8.33 -13.13
N HIS A 116 8.26 7.58 -13.97
CA HIS A 116 7.29 8.10 -14.92
C HIS A 116 6.08 7.19 -15.11
N PHE A 117 6.06 6.05 -14.43
CA PHE A 117 4.94 5.12 -14.49
C PHE A 117 4.58 4.68 -13.07
N THR A 118 3.28 4.67 -12.79
CA THR A 118 2.73 4.23 -11.50
C THR A 118 1.55 3.30 -11.75
N VAL A 119 1.47 2.20 -11.00
CA VAL A 119 0.24 1.41 -10.86
C VAL A 119 -0.29 1.60 -9.45
N GLU A 120 -1.49 2.13 -9.30
CA GLU A 120 -2.20 2.21 -8.04
C GLU A 120 -3.31 1.17 -7.98
N THR A 121 -3.40 0.53 -6.83
CA THR A 121 -4.42 -0.46 -6.48
C THR A 121 -5.22 0.06 -5.28
N PRO A 122 -6.24 -0.66 -4.77
CA PRO A 122 -6.88 -0.29 -3.51
C PRO A 122 -5.94 -0.30 -2.29
N PHE A 123 -4.82 -1.03 -2.34
CA PHE A 123 -4.02 -1.32 -1.15
C PHE A 123 -2.59 -0.75 -1.22
N MET A 124 -2.04 -0.61 -2.42
CA MET A 124 -0.66 -0.22 -2.64
C MET A 124 -0.47 0.59 -3.93
N ALA A 125 0.67 1.29 -4.01
CA ALA A 125 1.19 1.88 -5.24
C ALA A 125 2.53 1.25 -5.63
N ALA A 126 2.73 1.01 -6.92
CA ALA A 126 3.99 0.59 -7.51
C ALA A 126 4.54 1.70 -8.42
N VAL A 127 5.68 2.30 -8.08
CA VAL A 127 6.30 3.43 -8.78
C VAL A 127 7.58 2.97 -9.49
N VAL A 128 7.69 3.27 -10.79
CA VAL A 128 8.75 2.69 -11.63
C VAL A 128 9.34 3.67 -12.65
N LYS A 129 10.58 3.37 -13.08
CA LYS A 129 11.33 4.12 -14.10
C LYS A 129 11.87 3.27 -15.26
N GLY A 130 11.49 1.99 -15.36
CA GLY A 130 11.99 1.08 -16.40
C GLY A 130 11.97 -0.37 -15.93
N THR A 131 10.79 -1.00 -15.97
CA THR A 131 10.53 -2.29 -15.32
C THR A 131 9.63 -3.16 -16.16
N LYS A 132 9.69 -4.47 -15.91
CA LYS A 132 8.66 -5.41 -16.36
C LYS A 132 8.15 -6.16 -15.14
N PHE A 133 6.86 -6.08 -14.87
CA PHE A 133 6.26 -6.61 -13.66
C PHE A 133 4.78 -6.94 -13.86
N GLU A 134 4.29 -7.90 -13.08
CA GLU A 134 2.88 -8.24 -12.97
C GLU A 134 2.28 -7.63 -11.71
N VAL A 135 1.06 -7.12 -11.81
CA VAL A 135 0.24 -6.68 -10.68
C VAL A 135 -1.06 -7.47 -10.67
N LYS A 136 -1.30 -8.21 -9.59
CA LYS A 136 -2.51 -9.00 -9.36
C LYS A 136 -3.31 -8.40 -8.21
N VAL A 137 -4.58 -8.12 -8.45
CA VAL A 137 -5.50 -7.51 -7.48
C VAL A 137 -6.73 -8.37 -7.31
N THR A 138 -7.02 -8.72 -6.06
CA THR A 138 -8.26 -9.36 -5.62
C THR A 138 -9.05 -8.39 -4.74
N PRO A 139 -10.29 -8.70 -4.33
CA PRO A 139 -11.04 -7.85 -3.41
C PRO A 139 -10.37 -7.59 -2.06
N LYS A 140 -9.36 -8.40 -1.67
CA LYS A 140 -8.71 -8.33 -0.35
C LYS A 140 -7.21 -8.10 -0.41
N THR A 141 -6.60 -8.29 -1.57
CA THR A 141 -5.14 -8.39 -1.70
C THR A 141 -4.64 -7.72 -2.97
N ALA A 142 -3.41 -7.22 -2.92
CA ALA A 142 -2.64 -6.87 -4.10
C ALA A 142 -1.24 -7.47 -4.02
N ARG A 143 -0.70 -7.88 -5.17
CA ARG A 143 0.63 -8.45 -5.30
C ARG A 143 1.35 -7.86 -6.51
N VAL A 144 2.62 -7.58 -6.35
CA VAL A 144 3.56 -7.19 -7.40
C VAL A 144 4.63 -8.27 -7.52
N ASP A 145 4.81 -8.81 -8.72
CA ASP A 145 5.86 -9.77 -9.07
C ASP A 145 6.76 -9.13 -10.14
N VAL A 146 8.06 -9.03 -9.89
CA VAL A 146 8.99 -8.26 -10.74
C VAL A 146 9.85 -9.19 -11.58
N GLU A 147 9.78 -9.03 -12.91
CA GLU A 147 10.60 -9.76 -13.87
C GLU A 147 11.89 -9.01 -14.19
N ARG A 148 11.82 -7.68 -14.31
CA ARG A 148 12.96 -6.83 -14.68
C ARG A 148 12.88 -5.45 -14.03
N GLY A 149 14.04 -4.90 -13.70
CA GLY A 149 14.19 -3.54 -13.17
C GLY A 149 13.92 -3.48 -11.67
N LEU A 150 13.65 -2.27 -11.16
CA LEU A 150 13.38 -2.02 -9.74
C LEU A 150 12.04 -1.29 -9.58
N VAL A 151 11.17 -1.85 -8.74
CA VAL A 151 9.84 -1.32 -8.45
C VAL A 151 9.78 -0.90 -6.99
N GLN A 152 9.50 0.36 -6.72
CA GLN A 152 9.18 0.78 -5.36
C GLN A 152 7.70 0.49 -5.09
N VAL A 153 7.41 -0.36 -4.12
CA VAL A 153 6.04 -0.71 -3.71
C VAL A 153 5.77 -0.11 -2.33
N SER A 154 4.65 0.61 -2.19
CA SER A 154 4.23 1.24 -0.94
C SER A 154 2.82 0.79 -0.57
N ASP A 155 2.63 0.31 0.66
CA ASP A 155 1.34 -0.02 1.25
C ASP A 155 0.68 1.21 1.87
N PHE A 156 -0.57 1.46 1.49
CA PHE A 156 -1.27 2.68 1.89
C PHE A 156 -1.65 2.72 3.37
N VAL A 157 -2.06 1.60 3.94
CA VAL A 157 -2.60 1.53 5.30
C VAL A 157 -1.50 1.63 6.35
N SER A 158 -0.40 0.92 6.15
CA SER A 158 0.77 0.93 7.03
C SER A 158 1.70 2.10 6.76
N GLY A 159 1.85 2.49 5.48
CA GLY A 159 2.91 3.39 5.01
C GLY A 159 4.22 2.67 4.72
N ASP A 160 4.29 1.35 4.89
CA ASP A 160 5.48 0.55 4.62
C ASP A 160 5.80 0.56 3.13
N TYR A 161 7.08 0.62 2.79
CA TYR A 161 7.54 0.52 1.41
C TYR A 161 8.79 -0.35 1.28
N ALA A 162 9.01 -0.88 0.09
CA ALA A 162 10.20 -1.65 -0.25
C ALA A 162 10.54 -1.50 -1.74
N ASP A 163 11.84 -1.58 -2.05
CA ASP A 163 12.32 -1.68 -3.42
C ASP A 163 12.41 -3.16 -3.82
N VAL A 164 11.63 -3.53 -4.84
CA VAL A 164 11.44 -4.91 -5.31
C VAL A 164 12.08 -5.06 -6.69
N GLY A 165 13.09 -5.92 -6.77
CA GLY A 165 13.87 -6.24 -7.96
C GLY A 165 13.49 -7.58 -8.61
N PRO A 166 14.25 -8.03 -9.62
CA PRO A 166 13.94 -9.22 -10.40
C PRO A 166 13.83 -10.50 -9.56
N GLY A 167 12.80 -11.30 -9.81
CA GLY A 167 12.52 -12.54 -9.06
C GLY A 167 12.00 -12.31 -7.63
N GLN A 168 11.79 -11.05 -7.23
CA GLN A 168 11.21 -10.68 -5.95
C GLN A 168 9.74 -10.27 -6.12
N SER A 169 9.04 -10.22 -4.99
CA SER A 169 7.64 -9.84 -4.93
C SER A 169 7.30 -9.06 -3.67
N ALA A 170 6.25 -8.25 -3.77
CA ALA A 170 5.63 -7.58 -2.64
C ALA A 170 4.12 -7.84 -2.61
N TYR A 171 3.55 -7.91 -1.41
CA TYR A 171 2.19 -8.33 -1.16
C TYR A 171 1.58 -7.49 -0.03
N SER A 172 0.35 -7.03 -0.24
CA SER A 172 -0.47 -6.34 0.76
C SER A 172 -1.81 -7.04 0.88
N ALA A 173 -2.21 -7.29 2.14
CA ALA A 173 -3.51 -7.84 2.52
C ALA A 173 -3.98 -7.18 3.82
N PRO A 174 -4.36 -5.89 3.77
CA PRO A 174 -4.49 -5.08 4.97
C PRO A 174 -5.73 -5.44 5.81
N GLU A 175 -6.68 -6.21 5.24
CA GLU A 175 -7.74 -6.86 6.01
C GLU A 175 -7.24 -8.00 6.90
N GLU A 176 -6.17 -8.70 6.53
CA GLU A 176 -5.55 -9.75 7.35
C GLU A 176 -4.65 -9.13 8.40
N ALA A 177 -3.60 -8.43 7.95
CA ALA A 177 -2.67 -7.71 8.78
C ALA A 177 -2.15 -6.46 8.04
N PRO A 178 -2.06 -5.29 8.71
CA PRO A 178 -1.40 -4.14 8.12
C PRO A 178 0.09 -4.41 7.93
N GLY A 179 0.67 -3.87 6.86
CA GLY A 179 2.10 -3.95 6.57
C GLY A 179 2.38 -4.55 5.19
N LEU A 180 3.56 -4.22 4.66
CA LEU A 180 4.04 -4.76 3.39
C LEU A 180 4.80 -6.06 3.61
N ARG A 181 4.41 -7.13 2.92
CA ARG A 181 5.12 -8.42 2.95
C ARG A 181 5.92 -8.59 1.67
N VAL A 182 7.15 -9.08 1.79
CA VAL A 182 8.06 -9.23 0.65
C VAL A 182 8.69 -10.63 0.60
N ALA A 183 8.97 -11.12 -0.59
CA ALA A 183 9.57 -12.44 -0.81
C ALA A 183 10.51 -12.44 -2.02
N GLY A 184 11.49 -13.35 -2.00
CA GLY A 184 12.50 -13.53 -3.06
C GLY A 184 13.73 -14.26 -2.50
N ALA A 185 14.62 -14.72 -3.39
CA ALA A 185 15.86 -15.41 -2.98
C ALA A 185 16.73 -14.53 -2.06
N VAL A 186 16.85 -13.24 -2.40
CA VAL A 186 17.28 -12.19 -1.49
C VAL A 186 16.01 -11.44 -1.10
N GLN A 187 15.69 -11.38 0.20
CA GLN A 187 14.46 -10.72 0.64
C GLN A 187 14.65 -9.19 0.61
N PRO A 188 13.74 -8.42 -0.02
CA PRO A 188 13.76 -6.96 0.07
C PRO A 188 13.68 -6.47 1.52
N THR A 189 14.29 -5.32 1.81
CA THR A 189 14.14 -4.65 3.10
C THR A 189 12.87 -3.81 3.09
N VAL A 190 12.00 -4.03 4.07
CA VAL A 190 10.81 -3.19 4.30
C VAL A 190 11.19 -2.00 5.18
N GLN A 191 10.82 -0.79 4.75
CA GLN A 191 11.05 0.46 5.44
C GLN A 191 9.71 1.11 5.79
N GLN A 192 9.65 1.80 6.94
CA GLN A 192 8.47 2.57 7.31
C GLN A 192 8.46 3.92 6.60
N GLY A 193 7.31 4.27 6.05
CA GLY A 193 7.04 5.55 5.42
C GLY A 193 5.76 6.20 5.95
N ALA A 194 5.33 7.27 5.28
CA ALA A 194 4.09 7.93 5.61
C ALA A 194 2.88 7.15 5.08
N LYS A 195 1.83 7.04 5.89
CA LYS A 195 0.54 6.50 5.46
C LYS A 195 -0.04 7.36 4.33
N GLN A 196 -0.68 6.71 3.38
CA GLN A 196 -1.22 7.37 2.19
C GLN A 196 -2.62 6.81 1.90
N LYS A 197 -3.43 7.58 1.19
CA LYS A 197 -4.73 7.10 0.68
C LYS A 197 -4.61 6.80 -0.81
N PRO A 198 -5.32 5.77 -1.32
CA PRO A 198 -5.46 5.57 -2.76
C PRO A 198 -6.03 6.83 -3.42
N SER A 199 -5.68 7.07 -4.69
CA SER A 199 -6.19 8.23 -5.43
C SER A 199 -7.64 8.08 -5.91
N PHE A 200 -8.30 6.98 -5.59
CA PHE A 200 -9.67 6.69 -5.97
C PHE A 200 -10.39 5.98 -4.81
N GLU A 201 -11.70 6.17 -4.71
CA GLU A 201 -12.49 5.55 -3.65
C GLU A 201 -12.49 4.03 -3.80
N THR A 202 -12.18 3.34 -2.70
CA THR A 202 -12.22 1.88 -2.64
C THR A 202 -12.82 1.41 -1.32
N PRO A 203 -13.91 0.61 -1.35
CA PRO A 203 -14.49 0.04 -0.14
C PRO A 203 -13.49 -0.81 0.66
N ALA A 204 -12.57 -1.50 -0.03
CA ALA A 204 -11.57 -2.35 0.58
C ALA A 204 -10.54 -1.55 1.41
N TYR A 205 -10.05 -0.41 0.89
CA TYR A 205 -9.20 0.50 1.68
C TYR A 205 -9.95 1.05 2.90
N ALA A 206 -11.18 1.52 2.72
CA ALA A 206 -11.96 2.10 3.82
C ALA A 206 -12.13 1.13 4.99
N LYS A 207 -12.46 -0.14 4.70
CA LYS A 207 -12.55 -1.21 5.69
C LYS A 207 -11.21 -1.46 6.39
N ALA A 208 -10.14 -1.58 5.62
CA ALA A 208 -8.81 -1.84 6.17
C ALA A 208 -8.28 -0.69 7.04
N ALA A 209 -8.46 0.55 6.59
CA ALA A 209 -8.09 1.76 7.33
C ALA A 209 -8.87 1.88 8.64
N ALA A 210 -10.18 1.60 8.64
CA ALA A 210 -11.00 1.58 9.84
C ALA A 210 -10.52 0.50 10.84
N LYS A 211 -10.17 -0.70 10.36
CA LYS A 211 -9.61 -1.78 11.19
C LYS A 211 -8.24 -1.44 11.76
N ALA A 212 -7.38 -0.79 10.98
CA ALA A 212 -6.08 -0.32 11.46
C ALA A 212 -6.22 0.79 12.52
N ALA A 213 -7.18 1.71 12.32
CA ALA A 213 -7.51 2.74 13.30
C ALA A 213 -8.11 2.15 14.58
N SER A 214 -8.96 1.13 14.50
CA SER A 214 -9.54 0.47 15.69
C SER A 214 -8.50 -0.32 16.49
N LYS A 215 -7.47 -0.91 15.85
CA LYS A 215 -6.30 -1.46 16.57
C LYS A 215 -5.49 -0.39 17.31
N SER A 216 -5.36 0.81 16.74
CA SER A 216 -4.69 1.94 17.42
C SER A 216 -5.57 2.56 18.52
N ALA A 217 -6.89 2.52 18.38
CA ALA A 217 -7.87 2.95 19.38
C ALA A 217 -8.15 1.88 20.46
N SER A 218 -7.76 0.62 20.20
CA SER A 218 -7.73 -0.50 21.16
C SER A 218 -6.61 -0.34 22.20
N ARG A 219 -6.39 0.89 22.67
CA ARG A 219 -5.87 1.14 24.03
C ARG A 219 -7.01 1.21 25.06
N ASN A 220 -8.27 1.10 24.63
CA ASN A 220 -9.47 0.97 25.47
C ASN A 220 -10.02 -0.47 25.57
N GLY A 221 -9.37 -1.47 24.97
CA GLY A 221 -9.78 -2.88 25.06
C GLY A 221 -9.16 -3.59 26.27
N ASN A 222 -9.80 -4.64 26.78
CA ASN A 222 -9.21 -5.44 27.85
C ASN A 222 -7.95 -6.17 27.33
N SER A 223 -6.85 -6.03 28.04
CA SER A 223 -5.56 -6.67 27.75
C SER A 223 -5.36 -7.83 28.72
N SER A 224 -4.92 -8.99 28.21
CA SER A 224 -4.54 -10.14 29.05
C SER A 224 -3.15 -10.64 28.66
N ALA A 225 -2.29 -10.85 29.66
CA ALA A 225 -0.96 -11.42 29.49
C ALA A 225 -0.76 -12.55 30.52
N ASN A 226 -0.34 -13.72 30.07
CA ASN A 226 -0.04 -14.86 30.94
C ASN A 226 1.35 -15.41 30.62
N ALA A 227 2.23 -15.46 31.61
CA ALA A 227 3.60 -15.92 31.46
C ALA A 227 3.96 -16.94 32.55
N GLY A 228 4.52 -18.10 32.19
CA GLY A 228 4.85 -19.13 33.17
C GLY A 228 6.02 -18.71 34.08
N ARG A 229 7.21 -18.53 33.50
CA ARG A 229 8.44 -18.19 34.23
C ARG A 229 8.97 -16.79 33.96
N GLU A 230 8.31 -16.06 33.06
CA GLU A 230 8.74 -14.76 32.56
C GLU A 230 7.83 -13.64 33.06
N ASN A 231 8.24 -12.39 32.83
CA ASN A 231 7.45 -11.23 33.19
C ASN A 231 6.25 -11.07 32.24
N SER A 232 5.08 -10.75 32.78
CA SER A 232 3.86 -10.47 32.02
C SER A 232 3.46 -9.01 32.19
N ASN A 233 3.12 -8.32 31.09
CA ASN A 233 2.63 -6.94 31.14
C ASN A 233 1.35 -6.81 30.31
N ALA A 234 0.27 -6.37 30.96
CA ALA A 234 -1.02 -6.06 30.36
C ALA A 234 -1.48 -4.63 30.69
N GLY A 235 -0.60 -3.78 31.22
CA GLY A 235 -0.91 -2.37 31.50
C GLY A 235 -1.18 -1.54 30.25
N GLY A 236 -2.02 -0.50 30.36
CA GLY A 236 -2.41 0.34 29.21
C GLY A 236 -2.84 1.76 29.59
N ASN A 237 -2.86 2.65 28.59
CA ASN A 237 -3.16 4.08 28.77
C ASN A 237 -4.59 4.45 28.34
N GLY A 238 -5.57 3.56 28.57
CA GLY A 238 -6.97 3.80 28.24
C GLY A 238 -7.96 3.15 29.21
N LYS A 239 -9.24 3.14 28.87
CA LYS A 239 -10.36 2.65 29.70
C LYS A 239 -10.50 1.12 29.77
N GLY A 240 -9.62 0.37 29.12
CA GLY A 240 -9.69 -1.09 29.05
C GLY A 240 -9.07 -1.75 30.27
N ASN A 241 -9.61 -2.90 30.71
CA ASN A 241 -9.09 -3.59 31.88
C ASN A 241 -7.84 -4.42 31.55
N GLY A 242 -6.79 -4.31 32.36
CA GLY A 242 -5.58 -5.13 32.24
C GLY A 242 -5.64 -6.35 33.16
N SER A 243 -5.25 -7.52 32.65
CA SER A 243 -5.04 -8.72 33.46
C SER A 243 -3.68 -9.34 33.16
N SER A 244 -2.80 -9.41 34.15
CA SER A 244 -1.48 -10.01 34.01
C SER A 244 -1.31 -11.15 35.02
N ASN A 245 -0.82 -12.29 34.54
CA ASN A 245 -0.55 -13.44 35.39
C ASN A 245 0.86 -13.97 35.11
N SER A 246 1.61 -14.21 36.17
CA SER A 246 2.96 -14.77 36.09
C SER A 246 3.13 -15.90 37.10
N GLY A 247 3.78 -17.01 36.74
CA GLY A 247 4.04 -18.10 37.68
C GLY A 247 5.28 -17.83 38.55
N ARG A 248 6.40 -17.48 37.92
CA ARG A 248 7.68 -17.15 38.60
C ARG A 248 8.26 -15.78 38.25
N GLY A 249 7.73 -15.12 37.23
CA GLY A 249 8.14 -13.76 36.86
C GLY A 249 7.30 -12.69 37.53
N ASN A 250 7.50 -11.44 37.13
CA ASN A 250 6.72 -10.30 37.60
C ASN A 250 5.49 -10.08 36.71
N SER A 251 4.37 -9.69 37.30
CA SER A 251 3.14 -9.33 36.59
C SER A 251 2.81 -7.86 36.74
N ASN A 252 2.50 -7.18 35.64
CA ASN A 252 2.06 -5.79 35.64
C ASN A 252 0.78 -5.62 34.81
N ALA A 253 -0.29 -5.11 35.44
CA ALA A 253 -1.53 -4.72 34.80
C ALA A 253 -1.87 -3.24 35.08
N GLY A 254 -1.00 -2.54 35.82
CA GLY A 254 -1.13 -1.12 36.10
C GLY A 254 -0.95 -0.26 34.85
N GLY A 255 -1.73 0.81 34.73
CA GLY A 255 -1.71 1.69 33.56
C GLY A 255 -2.15 3.12 33.85
N ASN A 256 -1.98 4.03 32.89
CA ASN A 256 -2.33 5.44 33.04
C ASN A 256 -3.76 5.78 32.61
N GLY A 257 -4.62 4.78 32.43
CA GLY A 257 -6.01 4.95 32.01
C GLY A 257 -7.03 4.54 33.06
N ASN A 258 -8.32 4.79 32.79
CA ASN A 258 -9.41 4.54 33.75
C ASN A 258 -9.91 3.08 33.78
N GLY A 259 -9.15 2.13 33.24
CA GLY A 259 -9.49 0.70 33.26
C GLY A 259 -8.96 -0.01 34.51
N ASN A 260 -9.60 -1.10 34.90
CA ASN A 260 -9.20 -1.86 36.09
C ASN A 260 -7.96 -2.73 35.80
N GLY A 261 -7.01 -2.79 36.73
CA GLY A 261 -5.84 -3.66 36.65
C GLY A 261 -5.97 -4.87 37.57
N ASN A 262 -5.65 -6.07 37.08
CA ASN A 262 -5.54 -7.28 37.88
C ASN A 262 -4.19 -7.96 37.62
N SER A 263 -3.35 -8.07 38.63
CA SER A 263 -2.01 -8.66 38.52
C SER A 263 -1.84 -9.79 39.50
N ASN A 264 -1.47 -10.96 39.02
CA ASN A 264 -1.19 -12.11 39.86
C ASN A 264 0.22 -12.65 39.58
N SER A 265 0.99 -12.91 40.64
CA SER A 265 2.28 -13.58 40.52
C SER A 265 2.39 -14.73 41.51
N GLY A 266 2.86 -15.89 41.07
CA GLY A 266 3.05 -17.04 41.96
C GLY A 266 4.24 -16.88 42.91
N SER A 267 5.34 -16.30 42.44
CA SER A 267 6.57 -16.11 43.24
C SER A 267 7.36 -14.84 42.91
N GLY A 268 6.94 -14.04 41.94
CA GLY A 268 7.51 -12.73 41.62
C GLY A 268 6.63 -11.57 42.09
N ASN A 269 6.95 -10.35 41.67
CA ASN A 269 6.21 -9.16 42.09
C ASN A 269 4.98 -8.96 41.20
N SER A 270 3.87 -8.52 41.79
CA SER A 270 2.64 -8.18 41.07
C SER A 270 2.31 -6.71 41.24
N ASN A 271 2.10 -5.97 40.14
CA ASN A 271 1.70 -4.57 40.17
C ASN A 271 0.42 -4.32 39.37
N ALA A 272 -0.64 -3.89 40.03
CA ALA A 272 -1.88 -3.43 39.41
C ALA A 272 -2.11 -1.93 39.59
N GLY A 273 -1.21 -1.24 40.30
CA GLY A 273 -1.27 0.21 40.54
C GLY A 273 -0.98 1.03 39.29
N GLY A 274 -1.79 2.07 39.05
CA GLY A 274 -1.71 2.94 37.89
C GLY A 274 -2.07 4.39 38.18
N ASN A 275 -1.84 5.29 37.22
CA ASN A 275 -2.10 6.72 37.38
C ASN A 275 -3.52 7.15 36.96
N GLY A 276 -4.37 6.20 36.54
CA GLY A 276 -5.76 6.50 36.16
C GLY A 276 -6.78 6.13 37.24
N ASN A 277 -8.06 6.43 36.99
CA ASN A 277 -9.14 6.23 37.97
C ASN A 277 -9.68 4.78 38.04
N GLY A 278 -8.94 3.81 37.52
CA GLY A 278 -9.35 2.40 37.53
C GLY A 278 -8.95 1.69 38.81
N ASN A 279 -9.66 0.62 39.17
CA ASN A 279 -9.35 -0.16 40.38
C ASN A 279 -8.19 -1.13 40.12
N GLY A 280 -7.27 -1.23 41.06
CA GLY A 280 -6.13 -2.15 41.03
C GLY A 280 -6.33 -3.33 41.98
N ASN A 281 -6.08 -4.55 41.51
CA ASN A 281 -5.99 -5.74 42.34
C ASN A 281 -4.67 -6.46 42.07
N SER A 282 -3.80 -6.58 43.07
CA SER A 282 -2.51 -7.24 42.93
C SER A 282 -2.37 -8.36 43.96
N ASN A 283 -2.01 -9.56 43.51
CA ASN A 283 -1.75 -10.69 44.38
C ASN A 283 -0.39 -11.32 44.06
N SER A 284 0.44 -11.52 45.09
CA SER A 284 1.69 -12.27 44.96
C SER A 284 1.78 -13.39 45.99
N GLY A 285 2.21 -14.58 45.55
CA GLY A 285 2.40 -15.76 46.40
C GLY A 285 3.81 -15.92 46.99
N GLY A 286 4.73 -15.00 46.70
CA GLY A 286 6.09 -15.03 47.27
C GLY A 286 6.94 -13.78 47.01
N GLY A 287 6.40 -12.79 46.32
CA GLY A 287 7.02 -11.48 46.09
C GLY A 287 6.10 -10.34 46.55
N ASN A 288 6.41 -9.11 46.15
CA ASN A 288 5.66 -7.93 46.58
C ASN A 288 4.43 -7.69 45.69
N SER A 289 3.30 -7.37 46.32
CA SER A 289 2.08 -6.92 45.64
C SER A 289 1.88 -5.41 45.79
N ASN A 290 1.71 -4.69 44.68
CA ASN A 290 1.31 -3.29 44.68
C ASN A 290 0.03 -3.05 43.85
N ALA A 291 -1.02 -2.57 44.51
CA ALA A 291 -2.26 -2.15 43.85
C ALA A 291 -2.51 -0.64 43.97
N GLY A 292 -1.65 0.08 44.69
CA GLY A 292 -1.74 1.52 44.87
C GLY A 292 -1.14 2.27 43.68
N GLY A 293 -1.79 3.37 43.28
CA GLY A 293 -1.33 4.25 42.22
C GLY A 293 -1.75 5.69 42.45
N ASN A 294 -1.38 6.59 41.54
CA ASN A 294 -1.58 8.04 41.71
C ASN A 294 -2.95 8.55 41.26
N GLY A 295 -3.85 7.66 40.81
CA GLY A 295 -5.21 8.02 40.40
C GLY A 295 -6.25 7.85 41.52
N ASN A 296 -7.51 8.22 41.24
CA ASN A 296 -8.61 8.15 42.22
C ASN A 296 -9.24 6.73 42.34
N GLY A 297 -8.57 5.70 41.84
CA GLY A 297 -9.06 4.33 41.87
C GLY A 297 -8.77 3.62 43.19
N ASN A 298 -9.53 2.58 43.50
CA ASN A 298 -9.30 1.78 44.71
C ASN A 298 -8.28 0.66 44.44
N GLY A 299 -7.34 0.47 45.37
CA GLY A 299 -6.31 -0.57 45.31
C GLY A 299 -6.51 -1.66 46.36
N ARG A 300 -6.36 -2.93 45.98
CA ARG A 300 -6.27 -4.09 46.89
C ARG A 300 -5.02 -4.90 46.60
N GLY A 301 -4.06 -4.88 47.51
CA GLY A 301 -2.82 -5.66 47.43
C GLY A 301 -2.82 -6.77 48.47
N ASN A 302 -2.50 -8.00 48.04
CA ASN A 302 -2.28 -9.13 48.93
C ASN A 302 -0.94 -9.80 48.60
N SER A 303 -0.10 -9.99 49.61
CA SER A 303 1.16 -10.75 49.52
C SER A 303 1.12 -11.85 50.57
N ASN A 304 1.30 -13.10 50.14
CA ASN A 304 1.37 -14.27 51.02
C ASN A 304 2.81 -14.70 51.28
#